data_AF-A0A9D1SWM8-F1
#
_entry.id   AF-A0A9D1SWM8-F1
#
_cell.length_a   1.000
_cell.length_b   1.000
_cell.length_c   1.000
_cell.angle_alpha   90.00
_cell.angle_beta   90.00
_cell.angle_gamma   90.00
#
_symmetry.space_group_name_H-M   'P 1'
#
loop_
_entity.id
_entity.type
_entity.pdbx_description
1 polymer ?
#
loop_
_entity_poly.entity_id
_entity_poly.type
_entity_poly.pdbx_seq_one_letter_code
_entity_poly.pdbx_strand_id
1 'polypeptide(L)'
;MVFDKDDIKILEMYYSLPFEKLRAALDAAFDEYGVTEEHREVWLGFKDFYGGLLDKNGQFGKKGREIMEKWKGCFGDPLKETSFSMSMID
;
A
#
# COMPACT_ATOMS: atom_id res chain seq x y z
N MET A 1 5.82 -6.11 11.12
CA MET A 1 5.77 -7.07 10.01
C MET A 1 6.81 -6.64 9.02
N VAL A 2 7.83 -7.47 8.77
CA VAL A 2 8.82 -7.23 7.72
C VAL A 2 8.45 -8.18 6.58
N PHE A 3 8.32 -7.66 5.37
CA PHE A 3 8.12 -8.48 4.17
C PHE A 3 9.15 -9.61 4.13
N ASP A 4 8.71 -10.86 4.10
CA ASP A 4 9.62 -11.96 3.82
C ASP A 4 9.82 -12.10 2.30
N LYS A 5 10.90 -12.77 1.90
CA LYS A 5 11.25 -12.99 0.49
C LYS A 5 10.14 -13.74 -0.26
N ASP A 6 9.35 -14.55 0.44
CA ASP A 6 8.20 -15.23 -0.15
C ASP A 6 7.04 -14.26 -0.48
N ASP A 7 6.73 -13.28 0.37
CA ASP A 7 5.68 -12.28 0.07
C ASP A 7 6.07 -11.42 -1.14
N ILE A 8 7.34 -11.05 -1.25
CA ILE A 8 7.88 -10.33 -2.41
C ILE A 8 7.66 -11.14 -3.68
N LYS A 9 8.06 -12.41 -3.70
CA LYS A 9 7.87 -13.29 -4.85
C LYS A 9 6.40 -13.47 -5.23
N ILE A 10 5.51 -13.60 -4.25
CA ILE A 10 4.07 -13.73 -4.52
C ILE A 10 3.54 -12.50 -5.25
N LEU A 11 3.92 -11.29 -4.80
CA LEU A 11 3.52 -10.05 -5.47
C LEU A 11 4.11 -9.96 -6.88
N GLU A 12 5.39 -10.30 -7.05
CA GLU A 12 6.05 -10.28 -8.35
C GLU A 12 5.38 -11.24 -9.35
N MET A 13 5.00 -12.43 -8.89
CA MET A 13 4.26 -13.40 -9.69
C MET A 13 2.84 -12.93 -10.01
N TYR A 14 2.12 -12.39 -9.03
CA TYR A 14 0.74 -11.94 -9.19
C TYR A 14 0.62 -10.79 -10.20
N TYR A 15 1.50 -9.79 -10.10
CA TYR A 15 1.50 -8.63 -10.99
C TYR A 15 2.37 -8.81 -12.23
N SER A 16 3.14 -9.92 -12.32
CA SER A 16 4.14 -10.15 -13.38
C SER A 16 5.11 -8.97 -13.54
N LEU A 17 5.46 -8.32 -12.43
CA LEU A 17 6.29 -7.11 -12.37
C LEU A 17 7.26 -7.18 -11.19
N PRO A 18 8.47 -6.62 -11.30
CA PRO A 18 9.42 -6.59 -10.19
C PRO A 18 8.87 -5.77 -9.02
N PHE A 19 9.15 -6.22 -7.80
CA PHE A 19 8.60 -5.62 -6.58
C PHE A 19 8.97 -4.14 -6.44
N GLU A 20 10.17 -3.75 -6.89
CA GLU A 20 10.61 -2.37 -6.90
C GLU A 20 9.70 -1.47 -7.74
N LYS A 21 9.15 -1.96 -8.85
CA LYS A 21 8.19 -1.19 -9.66
C LYS A 21 6.85 -1.03 -8.94
N LEU A 22 6.39 -2.09 -8.28
CA LEU A 22 5.17 -2.04 -7.48
C LEU A 22 5.33 -1.04 -6.32
N ARG A 23 6.48 -1.10 -5.64
CA ARG A 23 6.83 -0.19 -4.55
C ARG A 23 6.89 1.25 -5.04
N ALA A 24 7.55 1.52 -6.16
CA ALA A 24 7.63 2.86 -6.74
C ALA A 24 6.25 3.40 -7.17
N ALA A 25 5.37 2.55 -7.71
CA ALA A 25 4.01 2.95 -8.08
C ALA A 25 3.17 3.33 -6.85
N LEU A 26 3.30 2.57 -5.77
CA LEU A 26 2.63 2.86 -4.50
C LEU A 26 3.20 4.10 -3.81
N ASP A 27 4.53 4.24 -3.82
CA ASP A 27 5.25 5.38 -3.24
C ASP A 27 4.87 6.69 -3.94
N ALA A 28 4.81 6.70 -5.28
CA ALA A 28 4.33 7.85 -6.04
C ALA A 28 2.87 8.23 -5.68
N ALA A 29 2.02 7.23 -5.41
CA ALA A 29 0.66 7.49 -4.95
C ALA A 29 0.64 8.06 -3.53
N PHE A 30 1.48 7.57 -2.62
CA PHE A 30 1.59 8.14 -1.28
C PHE A 30 2.12 9.58 -1.29
N ASP A 31 3.06 9.88 -2.18
CA ASP A 31 3.56 11.24 -2.38
C ASP A 31 2.46 12.18 -2.89
N GLU A 32 1.67 11.75 -3.90
CA GLU A 32 0.54 12.52 -4.44
C GLU A 32 -0.51 12.87 -3.37
N TYR A 33 -0.68 12.01 -2.36
CA TYR A 33 -1.65 12.19 -1.28
C TYR A 33 -1.06 12.88 -0.05
N GLY A 34 0.23 13.20 -0.05
CA GLY A 34 0.90 13.91 1.04
C GLY A 34 1.20 13.05 2.27
N VAL A 35 1.34 11.73 2.10
CA VAL A 35 1.73 10.83 3.19
C VAL A 35 3.19 11.14 3.58
N THR A 36 3.44 11.34 4.88
CA THR A 36 4.79 11.62 5.39
C THR A 36 5.69 10.39 5.24
N GLU A 37 7.00 10.61 5.09
CA GLU A 37 8.00 9.55 4.88
C GLU A 37 7.96 8.46 5.96
N GLU A 38 7.83 8.86 7.23
CA GLU A 38 7.73 7.93 8.37
C GLU A 38 6.52 6.98 8.24
N HIS A 39 5.38 7.48 7.77
CA HIS A 39 4.19 6.65 7.56
C HIS A 39 4.31 5.83 6.28
N ARG A 40 4.95 6.34 5.22
CA ARG A 40 5.16 5.60 3.96
C ARG A 40 5.85 4.26 4.21
N GLU A 41 6.91 4.24 5.01
CA GLU A 41 7.63 2.99 5.28
C GLU A 41 6.77 1.96 6.00
N VAL A 42 5.91 2.43 6.91
CA VAL A 42 4.92 1.59 7.60
C VAL A 42 3.93 1.02 6.58
N TRP A 43 3.34 1.86 5.72
CA TRP A 43 2.35 1.44 4.73
C TRP A 43 2.92 0.54 3.64
N LEU A 44 4.12 0.83 3.13
CA LEU A 44 4.86 -0.01 2.18
C LEU A 44 5.23 -1.37 2.79
N GLY A 45 5.13 -1.52 4.11
CA GLY A 45 5.31 -2.79 4.83
C GLY A 45 4.12 -3.75 4.79
N PHE A 46 2.93 -3.33 4.33
CA PHE A 46 1.77 -4.22 4.26
C PHE A 46 1.44 -4.63 2.82
N LYS A 47 1.47 -5.94 2.57
CA LYS A 47 1.13 -6.54 1.28
C LYS A 47 -0.28 -6.24 0.79
N ASP A 48 -1.23 -6.06 1.70
CA ASP A 48 -2.62 -5.75 1.35
C ASP A 48 -2.76 -4.41 0.63
N PHE A 49 -1.86 -3.44 0.84
CA PHE A 49 -1.89 -2.22 0.04
C PHE A 49 -1.53 -2.47 -1.40
N TYR A 50 -0.56 -3.35 -1.67
CA TYR A 50 -0.22 -3.71 -3.03
C TYR A 50 -1.44 -4.35 -3.70
N GLY A 51 -2.04 -5.34 -3.04
CA GLY A 51 -3.27 -6.02 -3.46
C GLY A 51 -4.48 -5.09 -3.67
N GLY A 52 -4.67 -4.13 -2.76
CA GLY A 52 -5.85 -3.27 -2.70
C GLY A 52 -5.73 -2.01 -3.55
N LEU A 53 -4.53 -1.42 -3.66
CA LEU A 53 -4.28 -0.16 -4.34
C LEU A 53 -3.82 -0.32 -5.79
N LEU A 54 -3.02 -1.34 -6.07
CA LEU A 54 -2.52 -1.58 -7.42
C LEU A 54 -3.50 -2.44 -8.21
N ASP A 55 -3.76 -2.02 -9.45
CA ASP A 55 -4.48 -2.82 -10.44
C ASP A 55 -3.61 -4.00 -10.93
N LYS A 56 -4.20 -4.98 -11.64
CA LYS A 56 -3.50 -6.15 -12.21
C LYS A 56 -2.22 -5.82 -13.01
N ASN A 57 -2.07 -4.59 -13.49
CA ASN A 57 -0.88 -4.10 -14.18
C ASN A 57 0.18 -3.50 -13.23
N GLY A 58 0.04 -3.64 -11.91
CA GLY A 58 0.94 -3.04 -10.92
C GLY A 58 0.89 -1.52 -10.88
N GLN A 59 -0.18 -0.92 -11.41
CA GLN A 59 -0.36 0.53 -11.50
C GLN A 59 -1.39 1.00 -10.49
N PHE A 60 -1.22 2.23 -10.00
CA PHE A 60 -2.18 2.83 -9.09
C PHE A 60 -3.52 3.10 -9.78
N GLY A 61 -4.49 2.21 -9.53
CA GLY A 61 -5.75 2.14 -10.26
C GLY A 61 -6.87 2.96 -9.61
N LYS A 62 -8.04 2.96 -10.24
CA LYS A 62 -9.23 3.67 -9.74
C LYS A 62 -9.60 3.24 -8.31
N LYS A 63 -9.63 1.93 -8.05
CA LYS A 63 -9.93 1.38 -6.71
C LYS A 63 -8.91 1.85 -5.67
N GLY A 64 -7.63 1.89 -6.05
CA GLY A 64 -6.57 2.42 -5.19
C GLY A 64 -6.77 3.89 -4.86
N ARG A 65 -7.16 4.71 -5.84
CA ARG A 65 -7.51 6.12 -5.61
C ARG A 65 -8.71 6.26 -4.68
N GLU A 66 -9.77 5.48 -4.87
CA GLU A 66 -10.95 5.52 -3.99
C GLU A 66 -10.62 5.15 -2.54
N ILE A 67 -9.76 4.14 -2.36
CA ILE A 67 -9.21 3.76 -1.05
C ILE A 67 -8.40 4.95 -0.51
N MET A 68 -7.38 5.42 -1.22
CA MET A 68 -6.53 6.53 -0.79
C MET A 68 -7.30 7.81 -0.46
N GLU A 69 -8.32 8.19 -1.23
CA GLU A 69 -9.17 9.35 -0.94
C GLU A 69 -9.98 9.16 0.34
N LYS A 70 -10.53 7.96 0.55
CA LYS A 70 -11.23 7.62 1.81
C LYS A 70 -10.30 7.71 3.02
N TRP A 71 -9.02 7.36 2.84
CA TRP A 71 -8.02 7.34 3.90
C TRP A 71 -7.15 8.60 3.97
N LYS A 72 -7.36 9.58 3.08
CA LYS A 72 -6.57 10.82 3.03
C LYS A 72 -6.52 11.56 4.38
N GLY A 73 -7.57 11.43 5.18
CA GLY A 73 -7.66 11.99 6.54
C GLY A 73 -7.21 11.06 7.67
N CYS A 74 -6.59 9.91 7.36
CA CYS A 74 -6.04 8.94 8.31
C CYS A 74 -4.51 8.84 8.23
N PHE A 75 -3.89 9.34 7.15
CA PHE A 75 -2.43 9.40 7.01
C PHE A 75 -1.87 10.47 7.97
N GLY A 76 -1.49 10.05 9.18
CA GLY A 76 -0.96 10.92 10.24
C GLY A 76 -1.82 11.03 11.50
N ASP A 77 -2.87 10.22 11.65
CA ASP A 77 -3.64 10.12 12.90
C ASP A 77 -3.41 8.74 13.58
N PRO A 78 -2.62 8.68 14.66
CA PRO A 78 -2.16 7.41 15.26
C PRO A 78 -3.31 6.53 15.80
N LEU A 79 -4.47 7.11 16.10
CA LEU A 79 -5.66 6.35 16.54
C LEU A 79 -6.39 5.69 15.37
N LYS A 80 -6.34 6.29 14.18
CA LYS A 80 -6.90 5.69 12.97
C LYS A 80 -5.94 4.71 12.32
N GLU A 81 -4.64 4.90 12.47
CA GLU A 81 -3.59 3.96 12.04
C GLU A 81 -3.67 2.62 12.80
N THR A 82 -3.99 2.65 14.09
CA THR A 82 -4.20 1.41 14.89
C THR A 82 -5.51 0.71 14.53
N SER A 83 -6.56 1.47 14.19
CA SER A 83 -7.85 0.91 13.71
C SER A 83 -7.71 0.17 12.38
N PHE A 84 -6.70 0.51 11.58
CA PHE A 84 -6.40 -0.14 10.31
C PHE A 84 -5.92 -1.59 10.48
N SER A 85 -5.06 -1.86 11.48
CA SER A 85 -4.53 -3.21 11.75
C SER A 85 -5.61 -4.22 12.15
N MET A 86 -6.75 -3.72 12.63
CA MET A 86 -7.85 -4.53 13.16
C MET A 86 -8.96 -4.78 12.14
N SER A 87 -9.06 -3.97 11.08
CA SER A 87 -10.16 -4.01 10.11
C SER A 87 -9.91 -4.89 8.88
N MET A 88 -8.76 -5.55 8.80
CA MET A 88 -8.40 -6.50 7.71
C MET A 88 -8.36 -7.97 8.17
N ILE A 89 -8.80 -8.26 9.40
CA ILE A 89 -8.84 -9.61 9.98
C ILE A 89 -10.24 -10.27 9.83
N ASP A 90 -11.19 -9.63 9.15
CA ASP A 90 -12.52 -10.21 8.86
C ASP A 90 -12.67 -10.61 7.38
#